data_AF-A0A957TKB8-F1
#
_entry.id   AF-A0A957TKB8-F1
#
_cell.length_a   1.000
_cell.length_b   1.000
_cell.length_c   1.000
_cell.angle_alpha   90.00
_cell.angle_beta   90.00
_cell.angle_gamma   90.00
#
_symmetry.space_group_name_H-M   'P 1'
#
loop_
_entity.id
_entity.type
_entity.pdbx_description
1 polymer ?
#
loop_
_entity_poly.entity_id
_entity_poly.type
_entity_poly.pdbx_seq_one_letter_code
_entity_poly.pdbx_strand_id
1 'polypeptide(L)' 'MIAFVLSGAGNRGPLQVGAVRALLDQGIKPDFIVGTSAGAINGVALAAHGVDDPAITDRMA' A
#
# COMPACT_ATOMS: atom_id res chain seq x y z
N MET A 1 -7.05 3.58 -15.00
CA MET A 1 -5.78 2.92 -14.64
C MET A 1 -5.09 3.77 -13.58
N ILE A 2 -5.03 3.29 -12.35
CA ILE A 2 -4.47 3.98 -11.18
C ILE A 2 -3.21 3.23 -10.73
N ALA A 3 -2.13 3.96 -10.45
CA ALA A 3 -0.94 3.38 -9.85
C ALA A 3 -0.71 3.94 -8.45
N PHE A 4 -0.41 3.07 -7.49
CA PHE A 4 0.09 3.50 -6.19
C PHE A 4 1.62 3.51 -6.22
N VAL A 5 2.21 4.68 -5.97
CA VAL A 5 3.67 4.86 -5.94
C VAL A 5 4.11 5.11 -4.51
N LEU A 6 4.70 4.09 -3.90
CA LEU A 6 5.15 4.09 -2.51
C LEU A 6 6.65 4.38 -2.46
N SER A 7 7.00 5.64 -2.19
CA SER A 7 8.39 6.10 -2.13
C SER A 7 9.18 5.45 -0.99
N GLY A 8 10.50 5.61 -1.01
CA GLY A 8 11.34 5.28 0.14
C GLY A 8 10.95 6.11 1.37
N ALA A 9 10.66 5.43 2.49
CA ALA A 9 10.18 6.08 3.70
C ALA A 9 11.01 5.74 4.97
N GLY A 10 11.89 4.74 4.92
CA GLY A 10 12.63 4.27 6.08
C GLY A 10 11.69 3.95 7.25
N ASN A 11 11.96 4.52 8.43
CA ASN A 11 11.12 4.36 9.62
C ASN A 11 9.73 5.01 9.52
N ARG A 12 9.46 5.80 8.47
CA ARG A 12 8.14 6.38 8.19
C ARG A 12 7.25 5.49 7.32
N GLY A 13 7.72 4.28 6.95
CA GLY A 13 6.94 3.29 6.21
C GLY A 13 5.52 3.07 6.74
N PRO A 14 5.30 2.96 8.06
CA PRO A 14 3.95 2.79 8.63
C PRO A 14 2.97 3.92 8.31
N LEU A 15 3.44 5.15 8.05
CA LEU A 15 2.55 6.25 7.66
C LEU A 15 1.94 6.03 6.27
N GLN A 16 2.63 5.32 5.38
CA GLN A 16 2.10 4.97 4.05
C GLN A 16 0.92 4.01 4.16
N VAL A 17 0.91 3.11 5.17
CA VAL A 17 -0.19 2.16 5.39
C VAL A 17 -1.50 2.90 5.67
N GLY A 18 -1.46 3.95 6.50
CA GLY A 18 -2.62 4.80 6.76
C GLY A 18 -3.12 5.53 5.52
N ALA A 19 -2.21 6.04 4.68
CA ALA A 19 -2.58 6.66 3.41
C ALA A 19 -3.23 5.66 2.44
N VAL A 20 -2.67 4.45 2.32
CA VAL A 20 -3.25 3.36 1.53
C VAL A 20 -4.65 3.00 2.05
N ARG A 21 -4.82 2.88 3.37
CA ARG A 21 -6.13 2.60 3.98
C ARG A 21 -7.18 3.62 3.55
N ALA A 22 -6.86 4.91 3.67
CA ALA A 22 -7.78 5.98 3.31
C ALA A 22 -8.21 5.93 1.83
N LEU A 23 -7.30 5.59 0.92
CA LEU A 23 -7.61 5.43 -0.50
C LEU A 23 -8.53 4.23 -0.74
N LEU A 24 -8.21 3.08 -0.17
CA LEU A 24 -9.00 1.85 -0.32
C LEU A 24 -10.41 1.99 0.27
N ASP A 25 -10.56 2.68 1.41
CA ASP A 25 -11.85 2.97 2.03
C ASP A 25 -12.76 3.83 1.12
N GLN A 26 -12.17 4.63 0.23
CA GLN A 26 -12.89 5.41 -0.79
C GLN A 26 -13.09 4.62 -2.09
N GLY A 27 -12.75 3.33 -2.12
CA GLY A 27 -12.84 2.49 -3.32
C GLY A 27 -11.77 2.80 -4.38
N ILE A 28 -10.75 3.59 -4.05
CA ILE A 28 -9.64 3.91 -4.95
C ILE A 28 -8.66 2.74 -4.89
N LYS A 29 -8.68 1.89 -5.91
CA LYS A 29 -7.85 0.68 -5.99
C LYS A 29 -6.78 0.82 -7.07
N PRO A 30 -5.52 0.43 -6.79
CA PRO A 30 -4.47 0.43 -7.80
C PRO A 30 -4.60 -0.75 -8.75
N ASP A 31 -4.33 -0.51 -10.03
CA ASP A 31 -4.09 -1.53 -11.05
C ASP A 31 -2.61 -1.95 -11.07
N PHE A 32 -1.73 -1.08 -10.58
CA PHE A 32 -0.28 -1.27 -10.58
C PHE A 32 0.36 -0.62 -9.35
N ILE A 33 1.42 -1.24 -8.82
CA ILE A 33 2.12 -0.77 -7.63
C ILE A 33 3.61 -0.58 -7.96
N VAL A 34 4.14 0.58 -7.60
CA VAL A 34 5.57 0.90 -7.69
C VAL A 34 6.09 1.19 -6.29
N GLY A 35 7.22 0.60 -5.91
CA GLY A 35 7.77 0.78 -4.57
C GLY A 35 9.29 0.90 -4.55
N THR A 36 9.81 1.59 -3.53
CA THR A 36 11.26 1.66 -3.24
C THR A 36 11.52 1.54 -1.75
N SER A 37 12.50 0.74 -1.33
CA SER A 37 12.86 0.54 0.09
C SER A 37 11.63 0.14 0.93
N ALA A 38 11.34 0.82 2.05
CA ALA A 38 10.14 0.57 2.85
C ALA A 38 8.83 0.62 2.04
N GLY A 39 8.74 1.48 1.03
CA GLY A 39 7.58 1.51 0.13
C GLY A 39 7.47 0.27 -0.76
N ALA A 40 8.60 -0.37 -1.12
CA ALA A 40 8.57 -1.65 -1.83
C ALA A 40 8.06 -2.78 -0.93
N ILE A 41 8.42 -2.78 0.36
CA ILE A 41 7.92 -3.75 1.34
C ILE A 41 6.40 -3.61 1.49
N ASN A 42 5.91 -2.38 1.71
CA ASN A 42 4.48 -2.08 1.73
C ASN A 42 3.78 -2.49 0.43
N GLY A 43 4.39 -2.20 -0.71
CA GLY A 43 3.84 -2.53 -2.03
C GLY A 43 3.72 -4.03 -2.27
N VAL A 44 4.72 -4.81 -1.83
CA VAL A 44 4.68 -6.28 -1.90
C VAL A 44 3.61 -6.83 -0.97
N ALA A 45 3.49 -6.34 0.26
CA ALA A 45 2.43 -6.77 1.18
C ALA A 45 1.03 -6.50 0.59
N LEU A 46 0.83 -5.31 0.00
CA LEU A 46 -0.42 -4.94 -0.67
C LEU A 46 -0.75 -5.85 -1.86
N ALA A 47 0.26 -6.16 -2.69
CA ALA A 47 0.10 -7.04 -3.85
C ALA A 47 -0.16 -8.51 -3.47
N ALA A 48 0.51 -9.02 -2.43
CA ALA A 48 0.46 -10.42 -2.04
C ALA A 48 -0.89 -10.82 -1.43
N HIS A 49 -1.55 -9.91 -0.71
CA HIS A 49 -2.82 -10.17 -0.03
C HIS A 49 -4.04 -9.66 -0.81
N GLY A 50 -3.84 -8.74 -1.76
CA GLY A 50 -4.88 -8.22 -2.63
C GLY A 50 -5.67 -7.05 -2.04
N VAL A 51 -6.11 -6.13 -2.89
CA VAL A 51 -6.77 -4.87 -2.50
C VAL A 51 -8.27 -5.02 -2.17
N ASP A 52 -8.81 -6.22 -2.34
CA ASP A 52 -10.19 -6.56 -1.99
C ASP A 52 -10.33 -7.13 -0.58
N ASP A 53 -9.21 -7.44 0.08
CA ASP A 53 -9.20 -7.88 1.47
C ASP A 53 -9.44 -6.69 2.42
N PRO A 54 -10.54 -6.68 3.20
CA PRO A 54 -10.87 -5.55 4.08
C PRO A 54 -9.88 -5.37 5.24
N ALA A 55 -9.06 -6.39 5.55
CA ALA A 55 -8.02 -6.37 6.56
C ALA A 55 -6.60 -6.15 5.99
N ILE A 56 -6.49 -5.79 4.70
CA ILE A 56 -5.22 -5.70 3.99
C ILE A 56 -4.19 -4.82 4.70
N THR A 57 -4.62 -3.66 5.18
CA THR A 57 -3.74 -2.69 5.84
C THR A 57 -3.25 -3.16 7.21
N ASP A 58 -3.98 -4.07 7.87
CA ASP A 58 -3.55 -4.68 9.14
C ASP A 58 -2.46 -5.74 8.91
N ARG A 59 -2.31 -6.19 7.67
CA ARG A 59 -1.30 -7.15 7.21
C ARG A 59 -0.08 -6.46 6.57
N MET A 60 -0.13 -5.14 6.39
CA MET A 60 1.01 -4.33 5.94
C MET A 60 1.89 -3.97 7.14
N ALA A 61 3.21 -4.20 7.03
CA ALA A 61 4.20 -4.02 8.09
C ALA A 61 5.07 -2.78 7.88
#